data_AF-A0A1Y1N749-F1
#
_entry.id   AF-A0A1Y1N749-F1
#
_cell.length_a   1.000
_cell.length_b   1.000
_cell.length_c   1.000
_cell.angle_alpha   90.00
_cell.angle_beta   90.00
_cell.angle_gamma   90.00
#
_symmetry.space_group_name_H-M   'P 1'
#
loop_
_entity.id
_entity.type
_entity.pdbx_description
1 polymer ?
#
loop_
_entity_poly.entity_id
_entity_poly.type
_entity_poly.pdbx_seq_one_letter_code
_entity_poly.pdbx_strand_id
1 'polypeptide(L)'
;IMAKCSLLWNKCSYPKSAEIVKDVLGHYLSYPGVTRWNSYYDSISQIVKEKNKLSELFLKLGLKNSLKESELAYLNEYCKVLEPLATALDKLQAENNNYYGYLLPCIVSLRTKFVKMQSANLKQTNHIL
;
A
#
# COMPACT_ATOMS: atom_id res chain seq x y z
N ILE A 1 -9.03 8.90 -4.86
CA ILE A 1 -8.35 7.58 -4.93
C ILE A 1 -8.40 6.86 -3.58
N MET A 2 -7.81 7.42 -2.51
CA MET A 2 -7.78 6.75 -1.19
C MET A 2 -9.17 6.44 -0.61
N ALA A 3 -10.15 7.33 -0.78
CA ALA A 3 -11.53 7.06 -0.36
C ALA A 3 -12.14 5.79 -1.00
N LYS A 4 -11.78 5.46 -2.24
CA LYS A 4 -12.22 4.22 -2.91
C LYS A 4 -11.55 2.99 -2.30
N CYS A 5 -10.27 3.08 -1.94
CA CYS A 5 -9.56 2.01 -1.24
C CYS A 5 -10.16 1.78 0.15
N SER A 6 -10.45 2.86 0.90
CA SER A 6 -11.16 2.79 2.17
C SER A 6 -12.54 2.14 2.05
N LEU A 7 -13.32 2.52 1.04
CA LEU A 7 -14.62 1.89 0.77
C LEU A 7 -14.48 0.38 0.48
N LEU A 8 -13.47 -0.02 -0.29
CA LEU A 8 -13.19 -1.43 -0.57
C LEU A 8 -12.85 -2.17 0.73
N TRP A 9 -11.88 -1.70 1.51
CA TRP A 9 -11.47 -2.35 2.76
C TRP A 9 -12.61 -2.43 3.78
N ASN A 10 -13.39 -1.35 3.92
CA ASN A 10 -14.57 -1.34 4.79
C ASN A 10 -15.63 -2.32 4.32
N LYS A 11 -15.79 -2.52 3.00
CA LYS A 11 -16.72 -3.53 2.49
C LYS A 11 -16.20 -4.93 2.76
N CYS A 12 -14.89 -5.15 2.69
CA CYS A 12 -14.24 -6.44 2.90
C CYS A 12 -14.17 -6.86 4.37
N SER A 13 -14.38 -5.96 5.34
CA SER A 13 -14.40 -6.30 6.76
C SER A 13 -15.65 -7.09 7.19
N TYR A 14 -16.71 -7.08 6.36
CA TYR A 14 -17.90 -7.88 6.61
C TYR A 14 -17.69 -9.34 6.18
N PRO A 15 -18.06 -10.34 7.00
CA PRO A 15 -17.76 -11.77 6.74
C PRO A 15 -18.19 -12.27 5.35
N LYS A 16 -19.43 -11.97 4.93
CA LYS A 16 -19.94 -12.37 3.60
C LYS A 16 -19.14 -11.77 2.45
N SER A 17 -18.74 -10.50 2.58
CA SER A 17 -17.89 -9.85 1.57
C SER A 17 -16.48 -10.45 1.58
N ALA A 18 -15.94 -10.80 2.74
CA ALA A 18 -14.61 -11.40 2.85
C ALA A 18 -14.54 -12.77 2.15
N GLU A 19 -15.62 -13.56 2.20
CA GLU A 19 -15.75 -14.80 1.43
C GLU A 19 -15.73 -14.56 -0.08
N ILE A 20 -16.47 -13.55 -0.55
CA ILE A 20 -16.45 -13.13 -1.97
C ILE A 20 -15.04 -12.70 -2.39
N VAL A 21 -14.34 -11.96 -1.52
CA VAL A 21 -12.95 -11.54 -1.78
C VAL A 21 -12.04 -12.75 -1.91
N LYS A 22 -12.15 -13.73 -1.01
CA LYS A 22 -11.37 -14.97 -1.06
C LYS A 22 -11.70 -15.81 -2.30
N ASP A 23 -12.95 -15.85 -2.74
CA ASP A 23 -13.37 -16.54 -3.97
C ASP A 23 -12.72 -15.91 -5.22
N VAL A 24 -12.74 -14.58 -5.33
CA VAL A 24 -12.20 -13.87 -6.50
C VAL A 24 -10.67 -13.81 -6.49
N LEU A 25 -10.07 -13.45 -5.35
CA LEU A 25 -8.62 -13.21 -5.25
C LEU A 25 -7.83 -14.46 -4.86
N GLY A 26 -8.47 -15.49 -4.30
CA GLY A 26 -7.84 -16.67 -3.70
C GLY A 26 -7.30 -16.44 -2.29
N HIS A 27 -7.39 -15.22 -1.76
CA HIS A 27 -6.89 -14.81 -0.45
C HIS A 27 -7.64 -13.58 0.07
N TYR A 28 -7.46 -13.22 1.34
CA TYR A 28 -8.09 -12.04 1.92
C TYR A 28 -7.27 -10.77 1.63
N LEU A 29 -7.96 -9.64 1.47
CA LEU A 29 -7.32 -8.33 1.42
C LEU A 29 -6.82 -7.93 2.81
N SER A 30 -5.57 -7.51 2.90
CA SER A 30 -4.96 -6.92 4.08
C SER A 30 -5.62 -5.58 4.37
N TYR A 31 -6.12 -5.42 5.59
CA TYR A 31 -6.66 -4.15 6.07
C TYR A 31 -5.53 -3.30 6.68
N PRO A 32 -5.43 -1.99 6.36
CA PRO A 32 -4.39 -1.14 6.92
C PRO A 32 -4.62 -0.97 8.43
N GLY A 33 -3.71 -1.52 9.23
CA GLY A 33 -3.76 -1.47 10.69
C GLY A 33 -3.06 -0.22 11.24
N VAL A 34 -3.69 0.45 12.21
CA VAL A 34 -3.15 1.69 12.80
C VAL A 34 -1.84 1.45 13.58
N THR A 35 -1.64 0.21 14.05
CA THR A 35 -0.51 -0.18 14.92
C THR A 35 0.76 -0.55 14.16
N ARG A 36 0.70 -0.68 12.83
CA ARG A 36 1.84 -1.03 11.97
C ARG A 36 1.89 -0.10 10.77
N TRP A 37 2.81 0.87 10.79
CA TRP A 37 2.87 1.93 9.78
C TRP A 37 3.16 1.43 8.36
N ASN A 38 3.86 0.30 8.21
CA ASN A 38 4.05 -0.40 6.93
C ASN A 38 2.77 -1.06 6.39
N SER A 39 1.77 -1.36 7.24
CA SER A 39 0.56 -2.06 6.81
C SER A 39 -0.26 -1.27 5.78
N TYR A 40 -0.19 0.06 5.82
CA TYR A 40 -0.82 0.91 4.81
C TYR A 40 -0.20 0.70 3.43
N TYR A 41 1.13 0.63 3.37
CA TYR A 41 1.86 0.29 2.15
C TYR A 41 1.51 -1.13 1.68
N ASP A 42 1.47 -2.11 2.58
CA ASP A 42 1.15 -3.50 2.23
C ASP A 42 -0.25 -3.62 1.62
N SER A 43 -1.24 -3.00 2.27
CA SER A 43 -2.62 -3.01 1.82
C SER A 43 -2.80 -2.34 0.45
N ILE A 44 -2.18 -1.18 0.20
CA ILE A 44 -2.25 -0.53 -1.13
C ILE A 44 -1.50 -1.37 -2.17
N SER A 45 -0.32 -1.88 -1.83
CA SER A 45 0.49 -2.69 -2.73
C SER A 45 -0.24 -3.95 -3.18
N GLN A 46 -1.03 -4.57 -2.29
CA GLN A 46 -1.87 -5.70 -2.62
C GLN A 46 -2.99 -5.33 -3.61
N ILE A 47 -3.67 -4.19 -3.41
CA ILE A 47 -4.67 -3.69 -4.37
C ILE A 47 -4.04 -3.49 -5.75
N VAL A 48 -2.84 -2.90 -5.82
CA VAL A 48 -2.12 -2.68 -7.08
C VAL A 48 -1.73 -4.00 -7.76
N LYS A 49 -1.32 -5.01 -6.99
CA LYS A 49 -1.00 -6.35 -7.51
C LYS A 49 -2.22 -7.04 -8.14
N GLU A 50 -3.38 -6.90 -7.51
CA GLU A 50 -4.63 -7.53 -7.96
C GLU A 50 -5.39 -6.72 -9.03
N LYS A 51 -4.74 -5.74 -9.69
CA LYS A 51 -5.36 -4.82 -10.66
C LYS A 51 -6.26 -5.49 -11.70
N ASN A 52 -5.91 -6.69 -12.15
CA ASN A 52 -6.65 -7.43 -13.19
C ASN A 52 -7.99 -7.99 -12.67
N LYS A 53 -8.09 -8.29 -11.37
CA LYS A 53 -9.27 -8.89 -10.74
C LYS A 53 -10.14 -7.87 -10.02
N LEU A 54 -9.67 -6.63 -9.85
CA LEU A 54 -10.41 -5.57 -9.15
C LEU A 54 -11.75 -5.26 -9.81
N SER A 55 -11.84 -5.28 -11.15
CA SER A 55 -13.11 -5.01 -11.83
C SER A 55 -14.17 -6.05 -11.49
N GLU A 56 -13.81 -7.34 -11.52
CA GLU A 56 -14.69 -8.44 -11.11
C GLU A 56 -15.04 -8.35 -9.62
N LEU A 57 -14.04 -8.08 -8.77
CA LEU A 57 -14.24 -7.96 -7.33
C LEU A 57 -15.24 -6.85 -6.97
N PHE A 58 -15.09 -5.67 -7.57
CA PHE A 58 -16.02 -4.55 -7.33
C PHE A 58 -17.43 -4.89 -7.78
N LEU A 59 -17.58 -5.59 -8.92
CA LEU A 59 -18.88 -6.05 -9.40
C LEU A 59 -19.53 -7.02 -8.43
N LYS A 60 -18.83 -8.08 -8.00
CA LYS A 60 -19.37 -9.07 -7.03
C LYS A 60 -19.68 -8.46 -5.66
N LEU A 61 -18.94 -7.43 -5.24
CA LEU A 61 -19.19 -6.70 -4.00
C LEU A 61 -20.30 -5.64 -4.11
N GLY A 62 -20.87 -5.44 -5.30
CA GLY A 62 -21.91 -4.43 -5.57
C GLY A 62 -21.39 -2.98 -5.51
N LEU A 63 -20.08 -2.77 -5.69
CA LEU A 63 -19.43 -1.47 -5.66
C LEU A 63 -19.38 -0.87 -7.07
N LYS A 64 -20.15 0.20 -7.31
CA LYS A 64 -20.25 0.84 -8.63
C LYS A 64 -19.00 1.62 -9.07
N ASN A 65 -18.14 1.98 -8.13
CA ASN A 65 -17.01 2.89 -8.35
C ASN A 65 -15.65 2.18 -8.31
N SER A 66 -15.38 1.33 -9.31
CA SER A 66 -14.06 0.69 -9.44
C SER A 66 -12.92 1.69 -9.64
N LEU A 67 -11.69 1.24 -9.38
CA LEU A 67 -10.47 2.01 -9.63
C LEU A 67 -10.19 2.06 -11.13
N LYS A 68 -10.05 3.26 -11.67
CA LYS A 68 -9.65 3.47 -13.06
C LYS A 68 -8.16 3.16 -13.24
N GLU A 69 -7.74 2.91 -14.47
CA GLU A 69 -6.33 2.66 -14.79
C GLU A 69 -5.41 3.82 -14.37
N SER A 70 -5.84 5.06 -14.54
CA SER A 70 -5.10 6.24 -14.07
C SER A 70 -4.97 6.30 -12.54
N GLU A 71 -5.99 5.86 -11.81
CA GLU A 71 -5.95 5.78 -10.35
C GLU A 71 -5.03 4.66 -9.87
N LEU A 72 -5.01 3.52 -10.59
CA LEU A 72 -4.07 2.43 -10.33
C LEU A 72 -2.62 2.82 -10.64
N ALA A 73 -2.39 3.59 -11.71
CA ALA A 73 -1.08 4.14 -12.02
C ALA A 73 -0.60 5.07 -10.91
N TYR A 74 -1.48 5.93 -10.37
CA TYR A 74 -1.17 6.76 -9.21
C TYR A 74 -0.84 5.92 -7.98
N LEU A 75 -1.64 4.90 -7.65
CA LEU A 75 -1.37 4.03 -6.49
C LEU A 75 -0.05 3.28 -6.64
N ASN A 76 0.31 2.86 -7.85
CA ASN A 76 1.58 2.22 -8.12
C ASN A 76 2.76 3.19 -7.91
N GLU A 77 2.64 4.43 -8.35
CA GLU A 77 3.64 5.48 -8.08
C GLU A 77 3.74 5.79 -6.59
N TYR A 78 2.59 5.89 -5.92
CA TYR A 78 2.49 6.09 -4.47
C TYR A 78 3.20 4.97 -3.69
N CYS A 79 3.00 3.71 -4.07
CA CYS A 79 3.73 2.57 -3.50
C CYS A 79 5.24 2.71 -3.67
N LYS A 80 5.73 3.12 -4.85
CA LYS A 80 7.17 3.32 -5.06
C LYS A 80 7.75 4.37 -4.12
N VAL A 81 7.03 5.45 -3.87
CA VAL A 81 7.43 6.50 -2.91
C VAL A 81 7.47 5.97 -1.49
N LEU A 82 6.49 5.16 -1.09
CA LEU A 82 6.42 4.62 0.26
C LEU A 82 7.34 3.41 0.51
N GLU A 83 7.74 2.67 -0.52
CA GLU A 83 8.54 1.44 -0.40
C GLU A 83 9.83 1.61 0.43
N PRO A 84 10.65 2.66 0.23
CA PRO A 84 11.83 2.91 1.08
C PRO A 84 11.49 3.05 2.56
N LEU A 85 10.38 3.72 2.87
CA LEU A 85 9.91 3.93 4.24
C LEU A 85 9.40 2.62 4.85
N ALA A 86 8.56 1.88 4.12
CA ALA A 86 8.05 0.58 4.58
C ALA A 86 9.21 -0.40 4.86
N THR A 87 10.19 -0.47 3.95
CA THR A 87 11.39 -1.31 4.12
C THR A 87 12.24 -0.88 5.32
N ALA A 88 12.36 0.42 5.57
CA ALA A 88 13.10 0.94 6.73
C ALA A 88 12.38 0.60 8.03
N LEU A 89 11.04 0.73 8.06
CA LEU A 89 10.22 0.34 9.20
C LEU A 89 10.32 -1.15 9.49
N ASP A 90 10.23 -2.01 8.48
CA ASP A 90 10.42 -3.47 8.63
C ASP A 90 11.76 -3.81 9.30
N LYS A 91 12.84 -3.13 8.88
CA LYS A 91 14.17 -3.33 9.45
C LYS A 91 14.28 -2.85 10.89
N LEU A 92 13.64 -1.74 11.23
CA LEU A 92 13.69 -1.16 12.58
C LEU A 92 12.74 -1.87 13.56
N GLN A 93 11.67 -2.48 13.04
CA GLN A 93 10.69 -3.23 13.82
C GLN A 93 11.00 -4.74 13.90
N ALA A 94 12.00 -5.22 13.16
CA ALA A 94 12.44 -6.60 13.23
C ALA A 94 12.99 -6.92 14.63
N GLU A 95 12.61 -8.07 15.18
CA GLU A 95 13.12 -8.56 16.47
C GLU A 95 14.63 -8.86 16.42
N ASN A 96 15.18 -9.03 15.21
CA ASN A 96 16.59 -9.23 14.94
C ASN A 96 17.28 -7.89 14.60
N ASN A 97 18.45 -7.63 15.18
CA ASN A 97 19.30 -6.44 14.94
C ASN A 97 18.74 -5.09 15.44
N ASN A 98 17.92 -5.09 16.50
CA ASN A 98 17.35 -3.89 17.10
C ASN A 98 18.29 -3.20 18.11
N TYR A 99 19.51 -2.85 17.69
CA TYR A 99 20.46 -2.08 18.49
C TYR A 99 20.65 -0.67 17.91
N TYR A 100 20.95 0.31 18.77
CA TYR A 100 21.08 1.73 18.38
C TYR A 100 22.05 1.99 17.22
N GLY A 101 23.06 1.12 17.04
CA GLY A 101 23.99 1.17 15.91
C GLY A 101 23.35 0.96 14.53
N TYR A 102 22.13 0.42 14.46
CA TYR A 102 21.40 0.19 13.20
C TYR A 102 20.44 1.34 12.86
N LEU A 103 20.03 2.11 13.87
CA LEU A 103 19.05 3.20 13.71
C LEU A 103 19.59 4.31 12.81
N LEU A 104 20.77 4.86 13.13
CA LEU A 104 21.36 5.97 12.39
C LEU A 104 21.66 5.59 10.92
N PRO A 105 22.29 4.44 10.62
CA PRO A 105 22.47 4.00 9.23
C PRO A 105 21.16 3.81 8.47
N CYS A 106 20.11 3.29 9.13
CA CYS A 106 18.80 3.12 8.50
C CYS A 106 18.17 4.46 8.12
N ILE A 107 18.17 5.44 9.03
CA ILE A 107 17.62 6.79 8.79
C ILE A 107 18.42 7.52 7.71
N VAL A 108 19.75 7.46 7.77
CA VAL A 108 20.61 8.09 6.75
C VAL A 108 20.36 7.46 5.37
N SER A 109 20.29 6.13 5.30
CA SER A 109 19.96 5.43 4.05
C SER A 109 18.59 5.81 3.52
N LEU A 110 17.58 5.93 4.38
CA LEU A 110 16.22 6.33 4.02
C LEU A 110 16.23 7.75 3.42
N ARG A 111 16.89 8.70 4.08
CA ARG A 111 17.04 10.07 3.59
C ARG A 111 17.73 10.10 2.22
N THR A 112 18.82 9.37 2.04
CA THR A 112 19.53 9.31 0.75
C THR A 112 18.63 8.77 -0.36
N LYS A 113 17.80 7.74 -0.07
CA LYS A 113 16.84 7.21 -1.04
C LYS A 113 15.80 8.27 -1.42
N PHE A 114 15.21 8.97 -0.45
CA PHE A 114 14.23 10.03 -0.74
C PHE A 114 14.81 11.20 -1.53
N VAL A 115 16.02 11.66 -1.20
CA VAL A 115 16.71 12.72 -1.96
C VAL A 115 16.93 12.32 -3.41
N LYS A 116 17.35 11.06 -3.66
CA LYS A 116 17.52 10.52 -5.02
C LYS A 116 16.21 10.42 -5.78
N MET A 117 15.10 10.13 -5.10
CA MET A 117 13.78 10.04 -5.73
C MET A 117 13.23 11.42 -6.06
N GLN A 118 13.49 12.42 -5.22
CA GLN A 118 13.11 13.80 -5.47
C GLN A 118 13.82 14.36 -6.70
N SER A 119 15.11 14.04 -6.90
CA SER A 119 15.84 14.45 -8.11
C SER A 119 15.45 13.68 -9.37
N ALA A 120 14.75 12.55 -9.25
CA ALA A 120 14.35 11.70 -10.37
C ALA A 120 13.04 12.15 -11.08
N ASN A 121 12.42 13.27 -10.68
CA ASN A 121 11.20 13.83 -11.31
C ASN A 121 10.08 12.79 -11.49
N LEU A 122 9.67 12.14 -10.38
CA LEU A 122 8.43 11.37 -10.36
C LEU A 122 7.25 12.31 -10.67
N LYS A 123 6.35 11.89 -11.55
CA LYS A 123 5.35 12.77 -12.20
C LYS A 123 4.36 13.41 -11.22
N GLN A 124 4.24 12.88 -10.00
CA GLN A 124 3.23 13.29 -9.01
C GLN A 124 3.83 13.79 -7.67
N THR A 125 5.15 13.96 -7.53
CA THR A 125 5.78 14.31 -6.23
C THR A 125 5.43 15.69 -5.67
N ASN A 126 4.82 16.58 -6.45
CA ASN A 126 4.47 17.94 -6.01
C ASN A 126 3.28 17.99 -5.03
N HIS A 127 2.59 16.88 -4.77
CA HIS A 127 1.44 16.83 -3.86
C HIS A 127 1.68 16.00 -2.58
N ILE A 128 2.86 15.40 -2.41
CA ILE A 128 3.15 14.44 -1.31
C ILE A 128 4.31 14.89 -0.41
N LEU A 129 5.11 15.88 -0.83
CA LEU A 129 6.11 16.58 -0.01
C LEU A 129 5.69 18.03 0.19
#